data_AF-A0A844MVL5-F1
#
_entry.id   AF-A0A844MVL5-F1
#
_cell.length_a   1.000
_cell.length_b   1.000
_cell.length_c   1.000
_cell.angle_alpha   90.00
_cell.angle_beta   90.00
_cell.angle_gamma   90.00
#
_symmetry.space_group_name_H-M   'P 1'
#
loop_
_entity.id
_entity.type
_entity.pdbx_description
1 polymer ?
#
loop_
_entity_poly.entity_id
_entity_poly.type
_entity_poly.pdbx_seq_one_letter_code
_entity_poly.pdbx_strand_id
1 'polypeptide(L)'
;MMDINIKQLPFSVWWQISEINGTWANVAFKKWAETVDENILQAMKLDDWEAVADTLGYSFEWACKQYKQYRASSTNQEEVRI
;
A
#
# COMPACT_ATOMS: atom_id res chain seq x y z
N MET A 1 0.69 18.66 -20.19
CA MET A 1 -0.06 17.81 -19.25
C MET A 1 1.00 16.99 -18.53
N MET A 2 1.14 17.14 -17.21
CA MET A 2 2.13 16.38 -16.46
C MET A 2 1.56 14.97 -16.29
N ASP A 3 2.15 13.98 -16.95
CA ASP A 3 1.72 12.59 -16.81
C ASP A 3 2.05 12.14 -15.39
N ILE A 4 1.02 11.96 -14.56
CA ILE A 4 1.18 11.48 -13.19
C ILE A 4 1.47 9.99 -13.27
N ASN A 5 2.68 9.58 -12.89
CA ASN A 5 3.02 8.17 -12.76
C ASN A 5 2.38 7.60 -11.50
N ILE A 6 1.15 7.10 -11.62
CA ILE A 6 0.36 6.53 -10.53
C ILE A 6 1.06 5.39 -9.79
N LYS A 7 2.05 4.73 -10.41
CA LYS A 7 2.81 3.62 -9.82
C LYS A 7 3.80 4.07 -8.75
N GLN A 8 4.13 5.36 -8.71
CA GLN A 8 5.09 5.92 -7.78
C GLN A 8 4.44 6.72 -6.65
N LEU A 9 3.11 6.69 -6.56
CA LEU A 9 2.37 7.47 -5.57
C LEU A 9 2.16 6.68 -4.28
N PRO A 10 2.47 7.28 -3.11
CA PRO A 10 2.02 6.76 -1.82
C PRO A 10 0.50 6.61 -1.78
N PHE A 11 -0.01 5.66 -0.99
CA PHE A 11 -1.44 5.36 -0.91
C PHE A 11 -2.28 6.60 -0.61
N SER A 12 -1.86 7.45 0.34
CA SER A 12 -2.59 8.67 0.72
C SER A 12 -2.77 9.65 -0.43
N VAL A 13 -1.74 9.83 -1.27
CA VAL A 13 -1.77 10.71 -2.43
C VAL A 13 -2.62 10.09 -3.55
N TRP A 14 -2.43 8.80 -3.81
CA TRP A 14 -3.24 8.07 -4.78
C TRP A 14 -4.73 8.10 -4.42
N TRP A 15 -5.04 7.90 -3.13
CA TRP A 15 -6.39 7.93 -2.59
C TRP A 15 -7.07 9.29 -2.78
N GLN A 16 -6.38 10.38 -2.45
CA GLN A 16 -6.88 11.74 -2.64
C GLN A 16 -7.17 12.06 -4.11
N ILE A 17 -6.34 11.56 -5.04
CA ILE A 17 -6.55 11.76 -6.48
C ILE A 17 -7.68 10.88 -7.02
N SER A 18 -7.92 9.72 -6.40
CA SER A 18 -8.87 8.72 -6.91
C SER A 18 -10.35 9.10 -6.77
N GLU A 19 -10.70 10.11 -5.95
CA GLU A 19 -12.08 10.52 -5.63
C GLU A 19 -13.00 9.38 -5.15
N ILE A 20 -12.45 8.29 -4.61
CA ILE A 20 -13.22 7.10 -4.24
C ILE A 20 -13.93 7.31 -2.90
N ASN A 21 -15.26 7.40 -2.93
CA ASN A 21 -16.13 7.47 -1.76
C ASN A 21 -16.72 6.09 -1.41
N GLY A 22 -16.65 5.68 -0.14
CA GLY A 22 -17.39 4.54 0.40
C GLY A 22 -16.91 3.14 -0.08
N THR A 23 -17.84 2.18 -0.10
CA THR A 23 -17.73 0.70 -0.21
C THR A 23 -16.69 0.14 -1.20
N TRP A 24 -16.19 0.94 -2.14
CA TRP A 24 -15.15 0.58 -3.10
C TRP A 24 -13.72 0.70 -2.57
N ALA A 25 -13.52 1.23 -1.36
CA ALA A 25 -12.20 1.46 -0.75
C ALA A 25 -11.31 0.20 -0.73
N ASN A 26 -11.89 -0.97 -0.43
CA ASN A 26 -11.15 -2.23 -0.40
C ASN A 26 -10.67 -2.67 -1.79
N VAL A 27 -11.50 -2.46 -2.81
CA VAL A 27 -11.16 -2.76 -4.21
C VAL A 27 -10.09 -1.80 -4.71
N ALA A 28 -10.18 -0.54 -4.29
CA ALA A 28 -9.24 0.51 -4.62
C ALA A 28 -7.84 0.25 -4.03
N PHE A 29 -7.75 -0.11 -2.76
CA PHE A 29 -6.49 -0.50 -2.14
C PHE A 29 -5.85 -1.69 -2.86
N LYS A 30 -6.63 -2.73 -3.16
CA LYS A 30 -6.11 -3.90 -3.90
C LYS A 30 -5.53 -3.49 -5.25
N LYS A 31 -6.24 -2.64 -6.01
CA LYS A 31 -5.75 -2.11 -7.29
C LYS A 31 -4.51 -1.25 -7.14
N TRP A 32 -4.43 -0.42 -6.10
CA TRP A 32 -3.23 0.37 -5.83
C TRP A 32 -2.05 -0.54 -5.49
N ALA A 33 -2.21 -1.48 -4.57
CA ALA A 33 -1.17 -2.43 -4.17
C ALA A 33 -0.68 -3.32 -5.34
N GLU A 34 -1.54 -3.64 -6.31
CA GLU A 34 -1.17 -4.37 -7.53
C GLU A 34 -0.43 -3.52 -8.58
N THR A 35 -0.51 -2.19 -8.49
CA THR A 35 0.01 -1.26 -9.52
C THR A 35 1.17 -0.41 -9.05
N VAL A 36 1.27 -0.16 -7.74
CA VAL A 36 2.34 0.61 -7.12
C VAL A 36 3.65 -0.17 -7.14
N ASP A 37 4.75 0.55 -7.22
CA ASP A 37 6.08 0.00 -7.08
C ASP A 37 6.22 -0.73 -5.74
N GLU A 38 6.75 -1.95 -5.77
CA GLU A 38 6.94 -2.78 -4.57
C GLU A 38 7.81 -2.07 -3.52
N ASN A 39 8.78 -1.25 -3.96
CA ASN A 39 9.64 -0.49 -3.05
C ASN A 39 8.84 0.50 -2.18
N ILE A 40 7.70 1.00 -2.68
CA ILE A 40 6.82 1.88 -1.90
C ILE A 40 6.11 1.09 -0.82
N LEU A 41 5.60 -0.10 -1.14
CA LEU A 41 4.96 -1.00 -0.15
C LEU A 41 5.95 -1.44 0.93
N GLN A 42 7.20 -1.72 0.53
CA GLN A 42 8.26 -2.11 1.46
C GLN A 42 8.75 -0.95 2.34
N ALA A 43 8.71 0.29 1.82
CA ALA A 43 9.12 1.48 2.57
C ALA A 43 8.05 1.99 3.56
N MET A 44 6.81 1.53 3.45
CA MET A 44 5.72 1.93 4.36
C MET A 44 6.00 1.50 5.80
N LYS A 45 5.92 2.45 6.72
CA LYS A 45 5.98 2.22 8.16
C LYS A 45 4.65 1.72 8.68
N LEU A 46 4.64 1.19 9.91
CA LEU A 46 3.41 0.72 10.54
C LEU A 46 2.34 1.84 10.58
N ASP A 47 2.72 3.07 10.92
CA ASP A 47 1.84 4.24 10.93
C ASP A 47 1.18 4.50 9.56
N ASP A 48 1.88 4.23 8.44
CA ASP A 48 1.32 4.36 7.10
C ASP A 48 0.26 3.27 6.85
N TRP A 49 0.50 2.05 7.33
CA TRP A 49 -0.46 0.94 7.26
C TRP A 49 -1.67 1.16 8.17
N GLU A 50 -1.49 1.82 9.31
CA GLU A 50 -2.58 2.24 10.19
C GLU A 50 -3.47 3.28 9.50
N ALA A 51 -2.87 4.31 8.88
CA ALA A 51 -3.63 5.30 8.14
C ALA A 51 -4.43 4.69 6.97
N VAL A 52 -3.88 3.66 6.30
CA VAL A 52 -4.60 2.87 5.30
C VAL A 52 -5.77 2.13 5.96
N ALA A 53 -5.54 1.45 7.08
CA ALA A 53 -6.58 0.71 7.78
C ALA A 53 -7.73 1.61 8.22
N ASP A 54 -7.44 2.78 8.80
CA ASP A 54 -8.43 3.78 9.19
C ASP A 54 -9.26 4.26 7.99
N THR A 55 -8.58 4.54 6.87
CA THR A 55 -9.24 4.96 5.62
C THR A 55 -10.18 3.89 5.07
N LEU A 56 -9.80 2.61 5.20
CA LEU A 56 -10.55 1.47 4.69
C LEU A 56 -11.59 0.92 5.69
N GLY A 57 -11.58 1.40 6.94
CA GLY A 57 -12.40 0.86 8.02
C GLY A 57 -11.96 -0.52 8.53
N TYR A 58 -10.66 -0.84 8.41
CA TYR A 58 -10.05 -2.06 8.92
C TYR A 58 -9.48 -1.90 10.33
N SER A 59 -9.21 -3.03 10.99
CA SER A 59 -8.62 -3.04 12.34
C SER A 59 -7.11 -2.79 12.33
N PHE A 60 -6.59 -2.32 13.47
CA PHE A 60 -5.15 -2.24 13.71
C PHE A 60 -4.42 -3.58 13.51
N GLU A 61 -5.06 -4.71 13.84
CA GLU A 61 -4.51 -6.04 13.60
C GLU A 61 -4.27 -6.31 12.11
N TRP A 62 -5.17 -5.81 11.24
CA TRP A 62 -4.99 -5.90 9.80
C TRP A 62 -3.77 -5.10 9.34
N ALA A 63 -3.59 -3.87 9.84
CA ALA A 63 -2.42 -3.04 9.54
C ALA A 63 -1.12 -3.73 9.92
N CYS A 64 -1.06 -4.30 11.13
CA CYS A 64 0.09 -5.09 11.61
C CYS A 64 0.39 -6.30 10.72
N LYS A 65 -0.64 -6.98 10.21
CA LYS A 65 -0.48 -8.13 9.32
C LYS A 65 0.10 -7.72 7.98
N GLN A 66 -0.40 -6.64 7.36
CA GLN A 66 0.13 -6.13 6.09
C GLN A 66 1.58 -5.67 6.25
N TYR A 67 1.88 -4.90 7.30
CA TYR A 67 3.24 -4.46 7.59
C TYR A 67 4.24 -5.62 7.68
N LYS A 68 3.88 -6.70 8.39
CA LYS A 68 4.70 -7.91 8.49
C LYS A 68 4.84 -8.63 7.14
N GLN A 69 3.76 -8.73 6.38
CA GLN A 69 3.75 -9.43 5.10
C GLN A 69 4.67 -8.74 4.08
N TYR A 70 4.53 -7.43 3.90
CA TYR A 70 5.31 -6.67 2.91
C TYR A 70 6.76 -6.43 3.34
N ARG A 71 7.05 -6.42 4.65
CA ARG A 71 8.42 -6.39 5.16
C ARG A 71 9.11 -7.77 5.15
N ALA A 72 8.37 -8.87 5.24
CA ALA A 72 8.95 -10.21 5.13
C ALA A 72 9.27 -10.57 3.68
N SER A 73 8.55 -10.04 2.70
CA SER A 73 8.83 -10.25 1.27
C SER A 73 10.14 -9.61 0.80
N SER A 74 10.64 -8.55 1.46
CA SER A 74 11.96 -7.99 1.14
C SER A 74 13.11 -8.89 1.59
N THR A 75 12.92 -9.73 2.61
CA THR A 75 13.96 -10.63 3.13
C THR A 75 14.17 -11.86 2.25
N ASN A 76 13.14 -12.31 1.53
CA ASN A 76 13.23 -13.50 0.68
C ASN A 76 13.81 -13.24 -0.73
N GLN A 77 14.00 -11.97 -1.13
CA GLN A 77 14.65 -11.65 -2.41
C GLN A 77 16.18 -11.63 -2.33
N GLU A 78 16.76 -11.62 -1.13
CA GLU A 78 18.22 -11.62 -0.92
C GLU A 78 18.83 -13.04 -0.81
N GLU A 79 18.03 -14.08 -0.60
CA GLU A 79 18.53 -15.47 -0.50
C GLU A 79 18.65 -16.22 -1.84
N VAL A 80 18.27 -15.62 -2.98
CA VAL A 80 18.41 -16.23 -4.31
C VAL A 80 19.54 -15.56 -5.10
N ARG A 81 20.75 -15.52 -4.52
CA ARG A 81 22.00 -15.26 -5.24
C ARG A 81 23.14 -16.08 -4.60
N ILE A 82 23.13 -17.39 -4.82
CA ILE A 82 24.32 -18.25 -4.68
C ILE A 82 24.43 -19.09 -5.95
#